data_AF-A0A3B9SK86-F1
#
_entry.id   AF-A0A3B9SK86-F1
#
_cell.length_a   1.000
_cell.length_b   1.000
_cell.length_c   1.000
_cell.angle_alpha   90.00
_cell.angle_beta   90.00
_cell.angle_gamma   90.00
#
_symmetry.space_group_name_H-M   'P 1'
#
loop_
_entity.id
_entity.type
_entity.pdbx_description
1 polymer ?
#
loop_
_entity_poly.entity_id
_entity_poly.type
_entity_poly.pdbx_seq_one_letter_code
_entity_poly.pdbx_strand_id
1 'polypeptide(L)'
;VALPGAGDEVQGLKRGVMEAADLIWVNKADGGQRMAANQAASQLRQALGLFQRAETQHVDVLVGSAWEPSSLNELWEALDRGMRWGWASDRTPQRRSEQRGKQMTRRIQAGLWDHALHQGAERLAHIEKQVISGDISPAEGALEFLRHFSTKNG
;
A
#
# COMPACT_ATOMS: atom_id res chain seq x y z
N VAL A 1 -6.08 6.57 -6.86
CA VAL A 1 -7.02 7.49 -7.52
C VAL A 1 -7.47 8.51 -6.48
N ALA A 2 -7.21 9.80 -6.71
CA ALA A 2 -7.57 10.91 -5.79
C ALA A 2 -8.81 11.66 -6.30
N LEU A 3 -9.54 12.38 -5.43
CA LEU A 3 -10.82 13.04 -5.74
C LEU A 3 -10.78 14.56 -5.48
N PRO A 4 -11.27 15.41 -6.39
CA PRO A 4 -11.14 16.86 -6.26
C PRO A 4 -12.02 17.40 -5.13
N GLY A 5 -11.46 18.22 -4.24
CA GLY A 5 -12.20 18.94 -3.19
C GLY A 5 -12.32 18.24 -1.84
N ALA A 6 -11.66 17.09 -1.63
CA ALA A 6 -11.42 16.59 -0.29
C ALA A 6 -10.32 17.46 0.35
N GLY A 7 -10.71 18.44 1.16
CA GLY A 7 -9.87 19.52 1.70
C GLY A 7 -8.74 19.10 2.67
N ASP A 8 -8.22 17.89 2.57
CA ASP A 8 -7.13 17.39 3.40
C ASP A 8 -6.34 16.23 2.73
N GLU A 9 -6.35 16.15 1.40
CA GLU A 9 -5.84 14.97 0.68
C GLU A 9 -4.34 14.70 0.88
N VAL A 10 -3.52 15.74 1.11
CA VAL A 10 -2.07 15.53 1.32
C VAL A 10 -1.75 15.07 2.75
N GLN A 11 -2.57 15.43 3.75
CA GLN A 11 -2.42 14.89 5.12
C GLN A 11 -3.08 13.51 5.28
N GLY A 12 -4.10 13.19 4.47
CA GLY A 12 -4.79 11.89 4.47
C GLY A 12 -4.13 10.79 3.63
N LEU A 13 -3.40 11.14 2.56
CA LEU A 13 -2.67 10.17 1.75
C LEU A 13 -1.39 9.77 2.50
N LYS A 14 -1.51 8.74 3.36
CA LYS A 14 -0.43 8.20 4.20
C LYS A 14 0.87 8.10 3.40
N ARG A 15 2.00 8.58 3.97
CA ARG A 15 3.36 8.51 3.37
C ARG A 15 3.63 7.20 2.62
N GLY A 16 3.23 6.05 3.19
CA GLY A 16 3.41 4.73 2.56
C GLY A 16 2.64 4.48 1.25
N VAL A 17 1.54 5.18 0.96
CA VAL A 17 0.80 5.06 -0.30
C VAL A 17 1.47 5.87 -1.41
N MET A 18 2.01 7.05 -1.08
CA MET A 18 2.71 7.90 -2.05
C MET A 18 4.10 7.36 -2.42
N GLU A 19 4.81 6.75 -1.47
CA GLU A 19 6.11 6.11 -1.68
C GLU A 19 6.01 4.89 -2.61
N ALA A 20 4.87 4.18 -2.59
CA ALA A 20 4.62 2.99 -3.41
C ALA A 20 3.91 3.28 -4.74
N ALA A 21 3.50 4.52 -5.01
CA ALA A 21 2.80 4.86 -6.24
C ALA A 21 3.78 4.94 -7.43
N ASP A 22 3.42 4.26 -8.53
CA ASP A 22 4.10 4.37 -9.83
C ASP A 22 3.43 5.40 -10.75
N LEU A 23 2.14 5.68 -10.52
CA LEU A 23 1.32 6.66 -11.24
C LEU A 23 0.22 7.14 -10.30
N ILE A 24 -0.09 8.44 -10.32
CA ILE A 24 -1.21 9.01 -9.59
C ILE A 24 -2.19 9.63 -10.59
N TRP A 25 -3.46 9.22 -10.52
CA TRP A 25 -4.54 9.82 -11.29
C TRP A 25 -5.54 10.52 -10.37
N VAL A 26 -5.70 11.83 -10.56
CA VAL A 26 -6.74 12.66 -9.97
C VAL A 26 -7.95 12.57 -10.88
N ASN A 27 -8.94 11.76 -10.47
CA ASN A 27 -10.13 11.47 -11.25
C ASN A 27 -11.24 12.50 -10.96
N LYS A 28 -12.38 12.43 -11.66
CA LYS A 28 -13.54 13.33 -11.55
C LYS A 28 -13.22 14.80 -11.87
N ALA A 29 -12.28 15.03 -12.78
CA ALA A 29 -11.96 16.37 -13.27
C ALA A 29 -12.98 16.88 -14.31
N ASP A 30 -14.25 16.53 -14.19
CA ASP A 30 -15.33 16.92 -15.10
C ASP A 30 -16.10 18.16 -14.60
N GLY A 31 -16.80 18.83 -15.51
CA GLY A 31 -17.61 20.02 -15.20
C GLY A 31 -16.81 21.11 -14.48
N GLY A 32 -17.37 21.64 -13.38
CA GLY A 32 -16.74 22.68 -12.55
C GLY A 32 -15.54 22.20 -11.72
N GLN A 33 -15.25 20.90 -11.68
CA GLN A 33 -14.23 20.33 -10.79
C GLN A 33 -12.81 20.36 -11.36
N ARG A 34 -12.63 20.78 -12.62
CA ARG A 34 -11.32 20.79 -13.31
C ARG A 34 -10.28 21.64 -12.58
N MET A 35 -10.67 22.81 -12.08
CA MET A 35 -9.77 23.70 -11.32
C MET A 35 -9.31 23.04 -10.00
N ALA A 36 -10.24 22.46 -9.25
CA ALA A 36 -9.92 21.75 -8.01
C ALA A 36 -9.02 20.53 -8.26
N ALA A 37 -9.26 19.79 -9.35
CA ALA A 37 -8.46 18.62 -9.71
C ALA A 37 -7.01 19.02 -10.08
N ASN A 38 -6.85 20.12 -10.82
CA ASN A 38 -5.54 20.67 -11.14
C ASN A 38 -4.78 21.15 -9.90
N GLN A 39 -5.49 21.76 -8.95
CA GLN A 39 -4.90 22.19 -7.67
C GLN A 39 -4.42 21.00 -6.85
N ALA A 40 -5.24 19.94 -6.72
CA ALA A 40 -4.85 18.71 -6.04
C ALA A 40 -3.63 18.05 -6.71
N ALA A 41 -3.61 17.99 -8.04
CA ALA A 41 -2.46 17.46 -8.79
C ALA A 41 -1.18 18.27 -8.56
N SER A 42 -1.27 19.60 -8.47
CA SER A 42 -0.14 20.48 -8.15
C SER A 42 0.42 20.17 -6.76
N GLN A 43 -0.45 20.05 -5.75
CA GLN A 43 -0.06 19.70 -4.39
C GLN A 43 0.60 18.33 -4.31
N LEU A 44 0.06 17.32 -5.03
CA LEU A 44 0.66 15.98 -5.10
C LEU A 44 2.05 15.99 -5.74
N ARG A 45 2.24 16.76 -6.82
CA ARG A 45 3.57 16.92 -7.45
C ARG A 45 4.57 17.56 -6.50
N GLN A 46 4.16 18.60 -5.76
CA GLN A 46 5.01 19.23 -4.74
C GLN A 46 5.37 18.25 -3.63
N ALA A 47 4.38 17.51 -3.11
CA ALA A 47 4.60 16.51 -2.08
C ALA A 47 5.55 15.41 -2.55
N LEU A 48 5.39 14.90 -3.78
CA LEU A 48 6.29 13.91 -4.39
C LEU A 48 7.73 14.40 -4.48
N GLY A 49 7.95 15.69 -4.77
CA GLY A 49 9.28 16.31 -4.80
C GLY A 49 9.98 16.41 -3.45
N LEU A 50 9.24 16.28 -2.34
CA LEU A 50 9.81 16.26 -0.98
C LEU A 50 10.33 14.88 -0.57
N PHE A 51 9.99 13.81 -1.31
CA PHE A 51 10.49 12.47 -1.04
C PHE A 51 11.82 12.25 -1.77
N GLN A 52 12.85 11.77 -1.05
CA GLN A 52 14.08 11.28 -1.68
C GLN A 52 13.80 9.96 -2.40
N ARG A 53 13.54 10.03 -3.71
CA ARG A 53 13.46 8.87 -4.61
C ARG A 53 14.73 8.80 -5.45
N ALA A 54 15.08 7.61 -5.93
CA ALA A 54 16.17 7.48 -6.91
C ALA A 54 15.88 8.38 -8.13
N GLU A 55 16.90 9.00 -8.72
CA GLU A 55 16.76 9.93 -9.87
C GLU A 55 15.96 9.33 -11.05
N THR A 56 15.88 8.00 -11.13
CA THR A 56 15.17 7.25 -12.16
C THR A 56 13.70 6.96 -11.86
N GLN A 57 13.21 7.24 -10.66
CA GLN A 57 11.83 6.93 -10.24
C GLN A 57 10.96 8.20 -10.31
N HIS A 58 10.48 8.51 -11.51
CA HIS A 58 9.50 9.57 -11.75
C HIS A 58 8.07 9.04 -11.61
N VAL A 59 7.21 9.75 -10.88
CA VAL A 59 5.79 9.40 -10.74
C VAL A 59 4.95 10.45 -11.44
N ASP A 60 4.30 10.02 -12.52
CA ASP A 60 3.37 10.87 -13.26
C ASP A 60 2.14 11.16 -12.39
N VAL A 61 1.71 12.43 -12.38
CA VAL A 61 0.44 12.85 -11.79
C VAL A 61 -0.45 13.36 -12.91
N LEU A 62 -1.52 12.62 -13.20
CA LEU A 62 -2.48 12.93 -14.25
C LEU A 62 -3.78 13.45 -13.67
N VAL A 63 -4.48 14.27 -14.46
CA VAL A 63 -5.81 14.80 -14.13
C VAL A 63 -6.74 14.38 -15.24
N GLY A 64 -7.89 13.80 -14.89
CA GLY A 64 -8.88 13.43 -15.89
C GLY A 64 -10.21 13.05 -15.29
N SER A 65 -11.15 12.69 -16.15
CA SER A 65 -12.41 12.09 -15.72
C SER A 65 -12.61 10.73 -16.37
N ALA A 66 -13.01 9.75 -15.58
CA ALA A 66 -13.42 8.44 -16.09
C ALA A 66 -14.60 8.52 -17.07
N TRP A 67 -15.34 9.64 -17.07
CA TRP A 67 -16.46 9.89 -17.96
C TRP A 67 -16.01 10.47 -19.31
N GLU A 68 -14.75 10.90 -19.42
CA GLU A 68 -14.19 11.52 -20.61
C GLU A 68 -13.25 10.52 -21.33
N PRO A 69 -13.61 10.00 -22.52
CA PRO A 69 -12.80 8.99 -23.21
C PRO A 69 -11.36 9.43 -23.52
N SER A 70 -11.14 10.73 -23.77
CA SER A 70 -9.81 11.33 -23.97
C SER A 70 -8.92 11.16 -22.73
N SER A 71 -9.47 11.40 -21.54
CA SER A 71 -8.76 11.24 -20.26
C SER A 71 -8.34 9.79 -20.02
N LEU A 72 -9.14 8.82 -20.47
CA LEU A 72 -8.81 7.39 -20.37
C LEU A 72 -7.68 7.01 -21.32
N ASN A 73 -7.63 7.58 -22.52
CA ASN A 73 -6.52 7.37 -23.45
C ASN A 73 -5.20 7.90 -22.90
N GLU A 74 -5.20 9.12 -22.35
CA GLU A 74 -4.01 9.71 -21.71
C GLU A 74 -3.54 8.87 -20.51
N LEU A 75 -4.48 8.39 -19.69
CA LEU A 75 -4.19 7.46 -18.60
C LEU A 75 -3.59 6.16 -19.12
N TRP A 76 -4.14 5.60 -20.19
CA TRP A 76 -3.66 4.36 -20.79
C TRP A 76 -2.25 4.49 -21.36
N GLU A 77 -1.97 5.59 -22.07
CA GLU A 77 -0.63 5.86 -22.59
C GLU A 77 0.39 6.05 -21.48
N ALA A 78 0.03 6.74 -20.39
CA ALA A 78 0.91 6.90 -19.24
C ALA A 78 1.16 5.59 -18.51
N LEU A 79 0.14 4.75 -18.37
CA LEU A 79 0.32 3.38 -17.87
C LEU A 79 1.28 2.62 -18.77
N ASP A 80 1.09 2.61 -20.10
CA ASP A 80 1.97 1.92 -21.05
C ASP A 80 3.41 2.44 -21.00
N ARG A 81 3.61 3.76 -20.91
CA ARG A 81 4.94 4.37 -20.67
C ARG A 81 5.55 3.90 -19.35
N GLY A 82 4.77 3.89 -18.27
CA GLY A 82 5.17 3.36 -16.97
C GLY A 82 5.53 1.88 -17.02
N MET A 83 4.82 1.06 -17.81
CA MET A 83 5.20 -0.33 -18.04
C MET A 83 6.53 -0.45 -18.79
N ARG A 84 6.72 0.39 -19.81
CA ARG A 84 7.94 0.37 -20.66
C ARG A 84 9.17 0.88 -19.91
N TRP A 85 9.01 1.89 -19.04
CA TRP A 85 10.10 2.47 -18.25
C TRP A 85 10.34 1.76 -16.90
N GLY A 86 9.27 1.49 -16.15
CA GLY A 86 9.32 0.99 -14.78
C GLY A 86 9.03 -0.51 -14.62
N TRP A 87 8.35 -1.17 -15.56
CA TRP A 87 8.14 -2.63 -15.48
C TRP A 87 9.19 -3.43 -16.26
N ALA A 88 10.06 -2.78 -17.04
CA ALA A 88 11.20 -3.45 -17.66
C ALA A 88 12.24 -3.92 -16.61
N SER A 89 12.41 -3.19 -15.52
CA SER A 89 13.30 -3.51 -14.39
C SER A 89 12.73 -4.58 -13.44
N ASP A 90 11.39 -4.75 -13.39
CA ASP A 90 10.69 -5.79 -12.63
C ASP A 90 10.39 -7.07 -13.44
N ARG A 91 10.61 -7.05 -14.76
CA ARG A 91 10.38 -8.20 -15.66
C ARG A 91 11.59 -9.12 -15.85
N THR A 92 12.68 -8.93 -15.12
CA THR A 92 13.75 -9.94 -15.11
C THR A 92 13.21 -11.23 -14.49
N PRO A 93 13.45 -12.41 -15.10
CA PRO A 93 13.08 -13.70 -14.51
C PRO A 93 13.54 -13.84 -13.05
N GLN A 94 14.68 -13.23 -12.71
CA GLN A 94 15.27 -13.15 -11.38
C GLN A 94 14.33 -12.52 -10.35
N ARG A 95 13.85 -11.28 -10.59
CA ARG A 95 12.97 -10.58 -9.63
C ARG A 95 11.57 -11.17 -9.56
N ARG A 96 11.02 -11.71 -10.66
CA ARG A 96 9.80 -12.54 -10.60
C ARG A 96 9.99 -13.76 -9.69
N SER A 97 11.18 -14.36 -9.69
CA SER A 97 11.50 -15.46 -8.78
C SER A 97 11.53 -15.03 -7.32
N GLU A 98 12.19 -13.90 -7.03
CA GLU A 98 12.26 -13.33 -5.68
C GLU A 98 10.87 -12.91 -5.16
N GLN A 99 10.04 -12.31 -6.02
CA GLN A 99 8.67 -11.94 -5.68
C GLN A 99 7.79 -13.18 -5.42
N ARG A 100 7.96 -14.27 -6.18
CA ARG A 100 7.29 -15.56 -5.89
C ARG A 100 7.68 -16.08 -4.50
N GLY A 101 8.97 -16.01 -4.15
CA GLY A 101 9.45 -16.35 -2.81
C GLY A 101 8.79 -15.48 -1.72
N LYS A 102 8.80 -14.16 -1.90
CA LYS A 102 8.15 -13.22 -0.95
C LYS A 102 6.64 -13.46 -0.83
N GLN A 103 5.95 -13.72 -1.93
CA GLN A 103 4.51 -14.03 -1.92
C GLN A 103 4.21 -15.34 -1.20
N MET A 104 5.03 -16.38 -1.43
CA MET A 104 4.94 -17.64 -0.71
C MET A 104 5.09 -17.44 0.79
N THR A 105 6.14 -16.72 1.23
CA THR A 105 6.36 -16.42 2.65
C THR A 105 5.18 -15.66 3.28
N ARG A 106 4.62 -14.66 2.59
CA ARG A 106 3.43 -13.94 3.08
C ARG A 106 2.22 -14.85 3.22
N ARG A 107 1.97 -15.73 2.26
CA ARG A 107 0.86 -16.70 2.33
C ARG A 107 1.04 -17.68 3.49
N ILE A 108 2.28 -18.14 3.72
CA ILE A 108 2.62 -18.99 4.85
C ILE A 108 2.36 -18.24 6.17
N GLN A 109 2.84 -17.00 6.30
CA GLN A 109 2.62 -16.18 7.50
C GLN A 109 1.14 -15.93 7.75
N ALA A 110 0.37 -15.57 6.73
CA ALA A 110 -1.07 -15.34 6.83
C ALA A 110 -1.81 -16.62 7.22
N GLY A 111 -1.49 -17.76 6.61
CA GLY A 111 -2.09 -19.06 6.95
C GLY A 111 -1.73 -19.53 8.36
N LEU A 112 -0.47 -19.35 8.79
CA LEU A 112 -0.04 -19.65 10.16
C LEU A 112 -0.77 -18.79 11.19
N TRP A 113 -0.90 -17.48 10.90
CA TRP A 113 -1.62 -16.56 11.77
C TRP A 113 -3.11 -16.91 11.87
N ASP A 114 -3.75 -17.16 10.73
CA ASP A 114 -5.15 -17.58 10.68
C ASP A 114 -5.38 -18.87 11.46
N HIS A 115 -4.53 -19.89 11.25
CA HIS A 115 -4.58 -21.15 11.99
C HIS A 115 -4.35 -20.94 13.50
N ALA A 116 -3.41 -20.09 13.88
CA ALA A 116 -3.13 -19.77 15.27
C ALA A 116 -4.31 -19.08 15.97
N LEU A 117 -5.00 -18.17 15.27
CA LEU A 117 -6.21 -17.54 15.80
C LEU A 117 -7.35 -18.54 15.96
N HIS A 118 -7.60 -19.41 14.97
CA HIS A 118 -8.64 -20.43 15.06
C HIS A 118 -8.47 -21.36 16.28
N GLN A 119 -7.23 -21.69 16.66
CA GLN A 119 -6.95 -22.58 17.79
C GLN A 119 -6.75 -21.87 19.13
N GLY A 120 -6.45 -20.57 19.12
CA GLY A 120 -5.88 -19.85 20.25
C GLY A 120 -6.45 -18.45 20.52
N ALA A 121 -7.52 -18.03 19.85
CA ALA A 121 -8.09 -16.68 19.99
C ALA A 121 -8.39 -16.29 21.45
N GLU A 122 -8.99 -17.18 22.24
CA GLU A 122 -9.28 -16.89 23.66
C GLU A 122 -8.00 -16.73 24.49
N ARG A 123 -6.97 -17.55 24.21
CA ARG A 123 -5.68 -17.45 24.90
C ARG A 123 -4.94 -16.17 24.52
N LEU A 124 -4.98 -15.78 23.24
CA LEU A 124 -4.44 -14.50 22.78
C LEU A 124 -5.09 -13.34 23.53
N ALA A 125 -6.43 -13.31 23.60
CA ALA A 125 -7.16 -12.25 24.31
C ALA A 125 -6.81 -12.18 25.81
N HIS A 126 -6.51 -13.30 26.45
CA HIS A 126 -6.04 -13.32 27.84
C HIS A 126 -4.63 -12.72 27.97
N ILE A 127 -3.70 -13.15 27.11
CA ILE A 127 -2.32 -12.65 27.09
C ILE A 127 -2.28 -11.15 26.80
N GLU A 128 -3.09 -10.66 25.85
CA GLU A 128 -3.19 -9.24 25.53
C GLU A 128 -3.58 -8.40 26.75
N LYS A 129 -4.52 -8.89 27.58
CA LYS A 129 -4.89 -8.20 28.83
C LYS A 129 -3.72 -8.08 29.80
N GLN A 130 -2.93 -9.13 29.95
CA GLN A 130 -1.76 -9.15 30.84
C GLN A 130 -0.63 -8.24 30.34
N VAL A 131 -0.46 -8.14 29.02
CA VAL A 131 0.50 -7.20 28.42
C VAL A 131 0.05 -5.75 28.62
N ILE A 132 -1.25 -5.47 28.42
CA ILE A 132 -1.82 -4.12 28.58
C ILE A 132 -1.78 -3.66 30.05
N SER A 133 -2.04 -4.57 31.01
CA SER A 133 -1.93 -4.26 32.44
C SER A 133 -0.49 -4.09 32.93
N GLY A 134 0.50 -4.55 32.14
CA GLY A 134 1.91 -4.54 32.51
C GLY A 134 2.34 -5.71 33.39
N ASP A 135 1.48 -6.73 33.55
CA ASP A 135 1.79 -7.93 34.34
C ASP A 135 2.87 -8.79 33.67
N ILE A 136 2.95 -8.76 32.33
CA ILE A 136 3.99 -9.40 31.53
C ILE A 136 4.47 -8.47 30.41
N SER A 137 5.71 -8.65 29.96
CA SER A 137 6.23 -7.89 28.83
C SER A 137 5.65 -8.38 27.49
N PRO A 138 5.65 -7.54 26.43
CA PRO A 138 5.22 -7.95 25.09
C PRO A 138 6.00 -9.16 24.55
N ALA A 139 7.29 -9.26 24.86
CA ALA A 139 8.13 -10.37 24.44
C ALA A 139 7.72 -11.69 25.12
N GLU A 140 7.41 -11.64 26.41
CA GLU A 140 6.91 -12.80 27.17
C GLU A 140 5.53 -13.24 26.68
N GLY A 141 4.61 -12.31 26.46
CA GLY A 141 3.28 -12.61 25.91
C GLY A 141 3.35 -13.28 24.54
N ALA A 142 4.22 -12.79 23.64
CA ALA A 142 4.43 -13.41 22.33
C ALA A 142 4.96 -14.86 22.44
N LEU A 143 5.97 -15.08 23.30
CA LEU A 143 6.54 -16.42 23.53
C LEU A 143 5.53 -17.38 24.15
N GLU A 144 4.69 -16.90 25.06
CA GLU A 144 3.62 -17.69 25.67
C GLU A 144 2.59 -18.15 24.62
N PHE A 145 2.13 -17.23 23.77
CA PHE A 145 1.18 -17.55 22.70
C PHE A 145 1.77 -18.58 21.72
N LEU A 146 3.02 -18.40 21.30
CA LEU A 146 3.72 -19.33 20.41
C LEU A 146 3.87 -20.73 21.01
N ARG A 147 4.16 -20.85 22.31
CA ARG A 147 4.22 -22.14 23.02
C ARG A 147 2.87 -22.83 23.12
N HIS A 148 1.80 -22.07 23.33
CA HIS A 148 0.45 -22.63 23.33
C HIS A 148 0.07 -23.14 21.93
N PHE A 149 0.43 -22.40 20.88
CA PHE A 149 0.17 -22.80 19.51
C PHE A 149 0.97 -24.05 19.08
N SER A 150 2.22 -24.20 19.52
CA SER A 150 3.04 -25.36 19.15
C SER A 150 2.60 -26.66 19.83
N THR A 151 2.07 -26.59 21.06
CA THR A 151 1.64 -27.78 21.82
C THR A 151 0.31 -28.38 21.36
N LYS A 152 -0.55 -27.61 20.68
CA LYS A 152 -1.80 -28.13 20.08
C LYS A 152 -1.63 -28.79 18.71
N ASN A 153 -0.47 -28.59 18.07
CA ASN A 153 -0.19 -29.08 16.72
C ASN A 153 0.83 -30.25 16.68
N GLY A 154 1.22 -30.78 17.85
CA GLY A 154 2.00 -32.01 18.00
C GLY A 154 1.13 -33.11 18.59
#